data_AF-A0A3L6KX47-F1
#
_entry.id   AF-A0A3L6KX47-F1
#
_cell.length_a   1.000
_cell.length_b   1.000
_cell.length_c   1.000
_cell.angle_alpha   90.00
_cell.angle_beta   90.00
_cell.angle_gamma   90.00
#
_symmetry.space_group_name_H-M   'P 1'
#
loop_
_entity.id
_entity.type
_entity.pdbx_description
1 polymer ?
#
loop_
_entity_poly.entity_id
_entity_poly.type
_entity_poly.pdbx_seq_one_letter_code
_entity_poly.pdbx_strand_id
1 'polypeptide(L)'
;MLLRRSHMRRCLKPGAPRHPPLSCASASPLQHTDVTSAPMKTQIAVVGSGPSGCYVAQQLIKKRDDIHVDVFERLPVPFGLCRYGVAPDHPEVKNVEQQFLSMFKSGRVTWIGNVDVGRQLPIDTLLNNYAAVVLATGVDSGKKLNIPGEDLGGVVRAADFVRYYNTYPFPHGSPRFCPFQLGMAHEAVVIGNGNVALDCTRVLAASYKYFCPTDMNCAAIKEFMKNHIHRIHVVGRRGPEHSAFTIAEFRELTKYQQDTVRVTVDPFNPEEARRASTENPRARQRLFELMGRHIVKSDDPESQEVRGPTIPKGTRGPCHIRFRYNMRPLRFLPHRKRKGQVGAVVFECTAAETSSSTDCAAATETQAYDVNCGEGGNKGGGTGVKAPKVITVPCDLVITSLGYYGDSIPGVEFDHARGVISHVGGRVKGQPRLYCTGWAKNGPKGIIAHALMDAQVTAATVLEDLDNSALPTGGSDGAFCGKYGLVDYFVEKRMEPVSVAGLERIMHVELERGVDMGKRLEKIDDVRAMLDVALGGAIGKKANNAIRGIMNERPDALLYLNELLDDTTDLAPLARQLARDLPPVMAEQHPPGRLHPSQL
;
A
#
# COMPACT_ATOMS: atom_id res chain seq x y z
N MET A 1 -65.53 -50.48 10.22
CA MET A 1 -66.25 -51.37 11.15
C MET A 1 -65.82 -51.04 12.58
N LEU A 2 -66.79 -50.65 13.43
CA LEU A 2 -66.81 -50.61 14.91
C LEU A 2 -65.71 -49.82 15.67
N LEU A 3 -65.98 -48.63 16.21
CA LEU A 3 -66.64 -48.31 17.51
C LEU A 3 -66.11 -49.07 18.74
N ARG A 4 -65.58 -48.31 19.73
CA ARG A 4 -66.11 -48.34 21.10
C ARG A 4 -65.70 -47.11 21.94
N ARG A 5 -66.73 -46.50 22.53
CA ARG A 5 -66.75 -45.49 23.59
C ARG A 5 -66.51 -46.14 24.96
N SER A 6 -66.00 -45.38 25.92
CA SER A 6 -66.44 -45.50 27.32
C SER A 6 -66.36 -44.16 28.04
N HIS A 7 -67.47 -43.81 28.70
CA HIS A 7 -67.80 -42.55 29.32
C HIS A 7 -67.25 -42.37 30.74
N MET A 8 -67.13 -41.09 31.09
CA MET A 8 -67.12 -40.47 32.43
C MET A 8 -68.00 -41.14 33.49
N ARG A 9 -67.54 -41.05 34.76
CA ARG A 9 -68.39 -40.67 35.90
C ARG A 9 -67.70 -39.60 36.75
N ARG A 10 -68.44 -38.52 36.99
CA ARG A 10 -68.17 -37.41 37.93
C ARG A 10 -68.40 -37.84 39.38
N CYS A 11 -67.62 -37.28 40.30
CA CYS A 11 -68.07 -36.94 41.65
C CYS A 11 -67.53 -35.55 42.03
N LEU A 12 -68.45 -34.66 42.40
CA LEU A 12 -68.24 -33.28 42.87
C LEU A 12 -67.74 -33.23 44.31
N LYS A 13 -66.96 -32.20 44.66
CA LYS A 13 -67.12 -31.36 45.88
C LYS A 13 -66.49 -29.97 45.69
N PRO A 14 -66.92 -28.93 46.46
CA PRO A 14 -66.93 -27.53 46.04
C PRO A 14 -65.90 -26.62 46.77
N GLY A 15 -65.62 -25.45 46.20
CA GLY A 15 -64.93 -24.35 46.90
C GLY A 15 -64.26 -23.35 45.95
N ALA A 16 -64.93 -22.22 45.68
CA ALA A 16 -64.39 -21.10 44.92
C ALA A 16 -63.64 -20.11 45.83
N PRO A 17 -62.75 -19.29 45.27
CA PRO A 17 -62.98 -17.85 45.35
C PRO A 17 -63.01 -17.19 43.97
N ARG A 18 -63.88 -16.18 43.84
CA ARG A 18 -64.11 -15.38 42.63
C ARG A 18 -62.95 -14.39 42.42
N HIS A 19 -62.38 -14.36 41.23
CA HIS A 19 -61.55 -13.24 40.77
C HIS A 19 -62.45 -12.02 40.44
N PRO A 20 -62.04 -10.79 40.80
CA PRO A 20 -62.77 -9.57 40.42
C PRO A 20 -62.53 -9.22 38.94
N PRO A 21 -63.43 -8.45 38.30
CA PRO A 21 -63.25 -7.99 36.93
C PRO A 21 -62.09 -6.99 36.86
N LEU A 22 -61.22 -7.16 35.86
CA LEU A 22 -60.14 -6.23 35.52
C LEU A 22 -60.73 -4.84 35.21
N SER A 23 -60.54 -3.89 36.12
CA SER A 23 -60.76 -2.47 35.84
C SER A 23 -59.60 -1.94 35.00
N CYS A 24 -59.92 -1.18 33.93
CA CYS A 24 -58.95 -0.34 33.22
C CYS A 24 -58.26 0.60 34.21
N ALA A 25 -57.02 0.26 34.59
CA ALA A 25 -56.11 1.19 35.22
C ALA A 25 -55.46 2.02 34.11
N SER A 26 -55.67 3.33 34.16
CA SER A 26 -54.95 4.33 33.36
C SER A 26 -53.44 4.07 33.42
N ALA A 27 -52.82 3.91 32.26
CA ALA A 27 -51.38 3.82 32.13
C ALA A 27 -50.73 5.08 32.73
N SER A 28 -49.92 4.90 33.77
CA SER A 28 -49.02 5.94 34.25
C SER A 28 -48.08 6.34 33.11
N PRO A 29 -47.77 7.64 32.91
CA PRO A 29 -46.75 8.04 31.95
C PRO A 29 -45.45 7.34 32.30
N LEU A 30 -44.83 6.68 31.32
CA LEU A 30 -43.46 6.19 31.42
C LEU A 30 -42.59 7.35 31.92
N GLN A 31 -42.06 7.22 33.13
CA GLN A 31 -41.04 8.13 33.62
C GLN A 31 -39.86 8.04 32.65
N HIS A 32 -39.58 9.14 31.96
CA HIS A 32 -38.32 9.34 31.26
C HIS A 32 -37.20 9.13 32.28
N THR A 33 -36.58 7.96 32.25
CA THR A 33 -35.25 7.80 32.83
C THR A 33 -34.34 8.69 31.99
N ASP A 34 -33.84 9.76 32.58
CA ASP A 34 -32.72 10.53 32.05
C ASP A 34 -31.56 9.55 31.82
N VAL A 35 -31.46 9.05 30.59
CA VAL A 35 -30.22 8.48 30.10
C VAL A 35 -29.29 9.67 30.01
N THR A 36 -28.42 9.84 31.01
CA THR A 36 -27.30 10.77 30.92
C THR A 36 -26.54 10.43 29.64
N SER A 37 -26.78 11.21 28.58
CA SER A 37 -26.14 11.01 27.28
C SER A 37 -24.64 11.04 27.52
N ALA A 38 -23.95 9.93 27.27
CA ALA A 38 -22.50 9.94 27.26
C ALA A 38 -22.03 11.11 26.38
N PRO A 39 -21.03 11.90 26.80
CA PRO A 39 -20.58 13.05 26.03
C PRO A 39 -20.24 12.59 24.61
N MET A 40 -20.86 13.23 23.61
CA MET A 40 -20.67 12.87 22.21
C MET A 40 -19.20 13.03 21.85
N LYS A 41 -18.59 11.94 21.36
CA LYS A 41 -17.19 11.92 20.96
C LYS A 41 -16.99 12.81 19.72
N THR A 42 -15.88 13.54 19.70
CA THR A 42 -15.42 14.30 18.54
C THR A 42 -15.10 13.32 17.41
N GLN A 43 -15.79 13.47 16.28
CA GLN A 43 -15.62 12.61 15.10
C GLN A 43 -14.50 13.14 14.20
N ILE A 44 -13.47 12.33 13.94
CA ILE A 44 -12.37 12.67 13.02
C ILE A 44 -12.29 11.61 11.92
N ALA A 45 -12.20 12.04 10.66
CA ALA A 45 -11.95 11.13 9.54
C ALA A 45 -10.45 11.09 9.20
N VAL A 46 -9.93 9.91 8.92
CA VAL A 46 -8.59 9.69 8.34
C VAL A 46 -8.75 9.00 7.01
N VAL A 47 -8.16 9.55 5.95
CA VAL A 47 -8.28 9.04 4.58
C VAL A 47 -7.00 8.34 4.17
N GLY A 48 -7.04 7.02 4.10
CA GLY A 48 -5.91 6.13 3.83
C GLY A 48 -5.51 5.33 5.06
N SER A 49 -5.44 4.00 4.91
CA SER A 49 -5.11 3.06 6.01
C SER A 49 -3.68 2.50 5.93
N GLY A 50 -2.78 3.23 5.25
CA GLY A 50 -1.35 2.99 5.34
C GLY A 50 -0.76 3.39 6.71
N PRO A 51 0.55 3.20 6.94
CA PRO A 51 1.17 3.46 8.24
C PRO A 51 0.91 4.85 8.80
N SER A 52 1.00 5.90 7.96
CA SER A 52 0.77 7.28 8.42
C SER A 52 -0.65 7.50 8.92
N GLY A 53 -1.66 6.98 8.21
CA GLY A 53 -3.06 7.11 8.61
C GLY A 53 -3.35 6.35 9.90
N CYS A 54 -2.90 5.09 9.97
CA CYS A 54 -3.06 4.28 11.17
C CYS A 54 -2.33 4.87 12.38
N TYR A 55 -1.11 5.41 12.20
CA TYR A 55 -0.39 6.06 13.29
C TYR A 55 -1.06 7.37 13.72
N VAL A 56 -1.60 8.18 12.82
CA VAL A 56 -2.36 9.38 13.22
C VAL A 56 -3.57 8.98 14.06
N ALA A 57 -4.38 8.01 13.58
CA ALA A 57 -5.53 7.51 14.32
C ALA A 57 -5.13 7.02 15.72
N GLN A 58 -4.04 6.24 15.80
CA GLN A 58 -3.50 5.73 17.06
C GLN A 58 -3.05 6.87 18.00
N GLN A 59 -2.38 7.91 17.49
CA GLN A 59 -1.92 9.03 18.31
C GLN A 59 -3.09 9.86 18.85
N LEU A 60 -4.15 10.06 18.06
CA LEU A 60 -5.34 10.80 18.48
C LEU A 60 -6.05 10.09 19.65
N ILE A 61 -6.42 8.82 19.47
CA ILE A 61 -7.12 8.04 20.52
C ILE A 61 -6.25 7.75 21.75
N LYS A 62 -4.91 7.78 21.61
CA LYS A 62 -4.00 7.59 22.75
C LYS A 62 -3.94 8.83 23.64
N LYS A 63 -4.11 10.02 23.06
CA LYS A 63 -3.96 11.30 23.77
C LYS A 63 -5.27 11.84 24.33
N ARG A 64 -6.41 11.47 23.75
CA ARG A 64 -7.74 11.94 24.14
C ARG A 64 -8.78 10.81 24.04
N ASP A 65 -9.58 10.67 25.08
CA ASP A 65 -10.62 9.63 25.17
C ASP A 65 -11.96 10.07 24.57
N ASP A 66 -12.13 11.37 24.33
CA ASP A 66 -13.30 11.99 23.74
C ASP A 66 -13.24 12.07 22.20
N ILE A 67 -12.33 11.33 21.57
CA ILE A 67 -12.18 11.25 20.11
C ILE A 67 -12.61 9.87 19.60
N HIS A 68 -13.40 9.85 18.53
CA HIS A 68 -13.62 8.68 17.69
C HIS A 68 -12.99 8.94 16.31
N VAL A 69 -12.34 7.93 15.74
CA VAL A 69 -11.69 8.04 14.43
C VAL A 69 -12.28 7.05 13.44
N ASP A 70 -12.75 7.54 12.29
CA ASP A 70 -13.11 6.69 11.15
C ASP A 70 -11.97 6.72 10.11
N VAL A 71 -11.39 5.55 9.81
CA VAL A 71 -10.31 5.39 8.83
C VAL A 71 -10.88 4.83 7.54
N PHE A 72 -10.94 5.66 6.50
CA PHE A 72 -11.38 5.29 5.16
C PHE A 72 -10.23 4.73 4.34
N GLU A 73 -10.48 3.66 3.58
CA GLU A 73 -9.52 3.04 2.68
C GLU A 73 -10.15 2.76 1.32
N ARG A 74 -9.43 3.07 0.24
CA ARG A 74 -9.89 2.82 -1.13
C ARG A 74 -10.00 1.32 -1.41
N LEU A 75 -9.08 0.52 -0.88
CA LEU A 75 -9.07 -0.94 -1.08
C LEU A 75 -9.95 -1.69 -0.05
N PRO A 76 -10.44 -2.90 -0.38
CA PRO A 76 -11.09 -3.79 0.59
C PRO A 76 -10.18 -4.35 1.69
N VAL A 77 -8.86 -4.12 1.62
CA VAL A 77 -7.87 -4.61 2.59
C VAL A 77 -6.87 -3.49 2.90
N PRO A 78 -6.56 -3.21 4.18
CA PRO A 78 -5.79 -2.04 4.60
C PRO A 78 -4.27 -2.22 4.47
N PHE A 79 -3.55 -1.36 5.20
CA PHE A 79 -2.10 -1.35 5.45
C PHE A 79 -1.23 -0.72 4.35
N GLY A 80 -1.81 -0.42 3.19
CA GLY A 80 -1.11 0.28 2.10
C GLY A 80 0.22 -0.41 1.75
N LEU A 81 1.31 0.36 1.75
CA LEU A 81 2.63 -0.17 1.38
C LEU A 81 3.23 -1.16 2.39
N CYS A 82 2.73 -1.30 3.62
CA CYS A 82 3.13 -2.43 4.46
C CYS A 82 2.77 -3.76 3.81
N ARG A 83 1.57 -3.83 3.23
CA ARG A 83 1.05 -5.03 2.57
C ARG A 83 1.48 -5.16 1.12
N TYR A 84 1.47 -4.03 0.39
CA TYR A 84 1.65 -4.00 -1.06
C TYR A 84 3.02 -3.49 -1.52
N GLY A 85 3.85 -2.97 -0.61
CA GLY A 85 5.16 -2.39 -0.90
C GLY A 85 6.32 -3.20 -0.34
N VAL A 86 6.27 -3.55 0.96
CA VAL A 86 7.31 -4.33 1.65
C VAL A 86 7.46 -5.68 0.95
N ALA A 87 8.71 -6.05 0.64
CA ALA A 87 9.00 -7.26 -0.11
C ALA A 87 8.56 -8.53 0.65
N PRO A 88 8.15 -9.61 -0.05
CA PRO A 88 7.63 -10.84 0.58
C PRO A 88 8.57 -11.56 1.55
N ASP A 89 9.86 -11.35 1.36
CA ASP A 89 10.96 -11.89 2.16
C ASP A 89 11.40 -10.98 3.33
N HIS A 90 10.67 -9.89 3.58
CA HIS A 90 10.78 -9.06 4.79
C HIS A 90 9.52 -9.13 5.67
N PRO A 91 9.12 -10.33 6.12
CA PRO A 91 7.90 -10.49 6.89
C PRO A 91 7.90 -9.72 8.22
N GLU A 92 9.07 -9.52 8.84
CA GLU A 92 9.21 -8.82 10.11
C GLU A 92 8.81 -7.34 10.02
N VAL A 93 9.03 -6.71 8.86
CA VAL A 93 8.61 -5.33 8.62
C VAL A 93 7.08 -5.23 8.52
N LYS A 94 6.40 -6.31 8.11
CA LYS A 94 4.93 -6.40 8.03
C LYS A 94 4.26 -6.62 9.40
N ASN A 95 5.03 -6.89 10.47
CA ASN A 95 4.45 -7.15 11.81
C ASN A 95 3.63 -5.98 12.37
N VAL A 96 3.86 -4.76 11.88
CA VAL A 96 3.06 -3.57 12.25
C VAL A 96 1.58 -3.72 11.88
N GLU A 97 1.24 -4.54 10.88
CA GLU A 97 -0.15 -4.78 10.45
C GLU A 97 -1.02 -5.31 11.61
N GLN A 98 -0.46 -6.16 12.48
CA GLN A 98 -1.19 -6.69 13.63
C GLN A 98 -1.52 -5.62 14.67
N GLN A 99 -0.63 -4.64 14.84
CA GLN A 99 -0.88 -3.49 15.72
C GLN A 99 -2.06 -2.65 15.20
N PHE A 100 -2.12 -2.43 13.88
CA PHE A 100 -3.21 -1.68 13.26
C PHE A 100 -4.53 -2.44 13.29
N LEU A 101 -4.51 -3.74 13.03
CA LEU A 101 -5.71 -4.58 13.11
C LEU A 101 -6.30 -4.60 14.53
N SER A 102 -5.45 -4.68 15.55
CA SER A 102 -5.89 -4.59 16.96
C SER A 102 -6.54 -3.24 17.28
N MET A 103 -5.99 -2.15 16.73
CA MET A 103 -6.56 -0.81 16.88
C MET A 103 -7.97 -0.71 16.28
N PHE A 104 -8.19 -1.27 15.09
CA PHE A 104 -9.51 -1.27 14.44
C PHE A 104 -10.58 -2.04 15.23
N LYS A 105 -10.18 -2.93 16.14
CA LYS A 105 -11.09 -3.69 17.03
C LYS A 105 -11.31 -3.02 18.39
N SER A 106 -10.72 -1.85 18.62
CA SER A 106 -10.74 -1.19 19.95
C SER A 106 -12.05 -0.48 20.29
N GLY A 107 -12.98 -0.35 19.34
CA GLY A 107 -14.21 0.45 19.48
C GLY A 107 -14.00 1.97 19.40
N ARG A 108 -12.76 2.46 19.48
CA ARG A 108 -12.41 3.89 19.34
C ARG A 108 -12.00 4.29 17.92
N VAL A 109 -11.73 3.29 17.08
CA VAL A 109 -11.41 3.48 15.66
C VAL A 109 -12.27 2.54 14.85
N THR A 110 -13.05 3.07 13.91
CA THR A 110 -13.70 2.26 12.88
C THR A 110 -12.81 2.28 11.63
N TRP A 111 -12.55 1.12 11.04
CA TRP A 111 -11.99 1.06 9.70
C TRP A 111 -13.08 0.75 8.67
N ILE A 112 -13.06 1.47 7.54
CA ILE A 112 -14.05 1.41 6.47
C ILE A 112 -13.31 1.27 5.13
N GLY A 113 -13.21 0.05 4.62
CA GLY A 113 -12.59 -0.26 3.33
C GLY A 113 -13.51 -0.07 2.13
N ASN A 114 -12.92 -0.14 0.93
CA ASN A 114 -13.62 0.02 -0.36
C ASN A 114 -14.37 1.36 -0.53
N VAL A 115 -13.78 2.45 -0.03
CA VAL A 115 -14.31 3.82 -0.15
C VAL A 115 -13.24 4.74 -0.74
N ASP A 116 -13.40 5.13 -2.01
CA ASP A 116 -12.46 6.01 -2.71
C ASP A 116 -12.77 7.50 -2.46
N VAL A 117 -12.22 8.04 -1.38
CA VAL A 117 -12.39 9.46 -1.01
C VAL A 117 -11.70 10.38 -2.02
N GLY A 118 -12.40 11.45 -2.42
CA GLY A 118 -11.99 12.38 -3.47
C GLY A 118 -12.47 11.98 -4.88
N ARG A 119 -12.90 10.73 -5.07
CA ARG A 119 -13.48 10.24 -6.34
C ARG A 119 -14.93 9.83 -6.18
N GLN A 120 -15.22 8.87 -5.31
CA GLN A 120 -16.57 8.39 -5.00
C GLN A 120 -17.22 9.18 -3.85
N LEU A 121 -16.42 9.58 -2.86
CA LEU A 121 -16.86 10.36 -1.71
C LEU A 121 -16.11 11.70 -1.66
N PRO A 122 -16.74 12.83 -2.01
CA PRO A 122 -16.10 14.15 -1.98
C PRO A 122 -15.61 14.55 -0.57
N ILE A 123 -14.55 15.34 -0.51
CA ILE A 123 -13.99 15.85 0.75
C ILE A 123 -15.01 16.70 1.51
N ASP A 124 -15.81 17.51 0.81
CA ASP A 124 -16.83 18.35 1.44
C ASP A 124 -17.90 17.51 2.15
N THR A 125 -18.26 16.35 1.59
CA THR A 125 -19.19 15.41 2.23
C THR A 125 -18.62 14.88 3.56
N LEU A 126 -17.30 14.64 3.63
CA LEU A 126 -16.63 14.31 4.90
C LEU A 126 -16.64 15.52 5.85
N LEU A 127 -16.30 16.72 5.37
CA LEU A 127 -16.28 17.92 6.22
C LEU A 127 -17.67 18.30 6.76
N ASN A 128 -18.76 17.85 6.13
CA ASN A 128 -20.11 18.01 6.68
C ASN A 128 -20.40 17.05 7.84
N ASN A 129 -19.66 15.94 7.96
CA ASN A 129 -19.92 14.85 8.89
C ASN A 129 -18.84 14.65 9.97
N TYR A 130 -17.69 15.31 9.87
CA TYR A 130 -16.55 15.15 10.77
C TYR A 130 -15.95 16.49 11.19
N ALA A 131 -15.54 16.64 12.46
CA ALA A 131 -14.91 17.86 12.95
C ALA A 131 -13.61 18.18 12.20
N ALA A 132 -12.82 17.16 11.86
CA ALA A 132 -11.59 17.26 11.09
C ALA A 132 -11.41 16.06 10.13
N VAL A 133 -10.67 16.29 9.04
CA VAL A 133 -10.30 15.26 8.05
C VAL A 133 -8.79 15.26 7.87
N VAL A 134 -8.15 14.10 8.03
CA VAL A 134 -6.70 13.92 7.83
C VAL A 134 -6.42 13.09 6.59
N LEU A 135 -5.73 13.67 5.61
CA LEU A 135 -5.34 13.03 4.36
C LEU A 135 -4.03 12.26 4.54
N ALA A 136 -4.11 10.93 4.46
CA ALA A 136 -3.02 9.98 4.62
C ALA A 136 -2.91 9.03 3.42
N THR A 137 -3.28 9.51 2.22
CA THR A 137 -3.39 8.74 0.97
C THR A 137 -2.06 8.23 0.41
N GLY A 138 -0.93 8.69 0.97
CA GLY A 138 0.40 8.35 0.46
C GLY A 138 0.62 8.94 -0.94
N VAL A 139 1.33 8.19 -1.79
CA VAL A 139 1.52 8.54 -3.21
C VAL A 139 1.46 7.27 -4.05
N ASP A 140 0.78 7.32 -5.20
CA ASP A 140 0.40 6.15 -5.99
C ASP A 140 1.30 5.97 -7.24
N SER A 141 1.67 7.08 -7.87
CA SER A 141 2.31 7.10 -9.19
C SER A 141 3.85 7.03 -9.16
N GLY A 142 4.46 6.20 -10.01
CA GLY A 142 5.92 6.16 -10.18
C GLY A 142 6.44 7.28 -11.07
N LYS A 143 7.60 7.88 -10.75
CA LYS A 143 8.20 8.94 -11.58
C LYS A 143 8.67 8.40 -12.93
N LYS A 144 8.47 9.20 -13.99
CA LYS A 144 9.05 9.00 -15.32
C LYS A 144 10.41 9.70 -15.44
N LEU A 145 11.29 9.16 -16.29
CA LEU A 145 12.53 9.82 -16.70
C LEU A 145 12.27 10.91 -17.74
N ASN A 146 11.24 10.74 -18.56
CA ASN A 146 10.94 11.57 -19.72
C ASN A 146 12.14 11.64 -20.68
N ILE A 147 12.71 10.48 -21.01
CA ILE A 147 13.81 10.33 -21.96
C ILE A 147 13.41 9.44 -23.14
N PRO A 148 14.05 9.58 -24.33
CA PRO A 148 13.71 8.79 -25.49
C PRO A 148 13.79 7.27 -25.23
N GLY A 149 12.77 6.54 -25.71
CA GLY A 149 12.67 5.09 -25.60
C GLY A 149 12.10 4.57 -24.26
N GLU A 150 11.61 5.44 -23.37
CA GLU A 150 11.03 5.02 -22.08
C GLU A 150 9.77 4.15 -22.22
N ASP A 151 9.07 4.24 -23.36
CA ASP A 151 7.89 3.42 -23.67
C ASP A 151 8.21 2.07 -24.34
N LEU A 152 9.50 1.72 -24.49
CA LEU A 152 9.90 0.40 -25.01
C LEU A 152 9.48 -0.71 -24.04
N GLY A 153 9.07 -1.86 -24.58
CA GLY A 153 8.84 -3.07 -23.80
C GLY A 153 10.09 -3.47 -23.02
N GLY A 154 9.90 -3.92 -21.78
CA GLY A 154 11.02 -4.22 -20.88
C GLY A 154 11.57 -3.01 -20.13
N VAL A 155 11.10 -1.78 -20.40
CA VAL A 155 11.31 -0.64 -19.49
C VAL A 155 10.11 -0.54 -18.56
N VAL A 156 10.31 -0.85 -17.28
CA VAL A 156 9.23 -0.91 -16.29
C VAL A 156 9.57 -0.10 -15.05
N ARG A 157 8.56 0.44 -14.38
CA ARG A 157 8.76 1.16 -13.12
C ARG A 157 8.87 0.16 -11.97
N ALA A 158 9.71 0.48 -11.00
CA ALA A 158 9.83 -0.33 -9.79
C ALA A 158 8.49 -0.47 -9.06
N ALA A 159 7.67 0.59 -9.04
CA ALA A 159 6.33 0.57 -8.45
C ALA A 159 5.44 -0.52 -9.06
N ASP A 160 5.43 -0.65 -10.38
CA ASP A 160 4.60 -1.62 -11.10
C ASP A 160 5.09 -3.06 -10.83
N PHE A 161 6.40 -3.25 -10.79
CA PHE A 161 7.00 -4.55 -10.47
C PHE A 161 6.74 -4.98 -9.01
N VAL A 162 6.88 -4.04 -8.06
CA VAL A 162 6.59 -4.26 -6.64
C VAL A 162 5.12 -4.63 -6.45
N ARG A 163 4.20 -3.85 -7.04
CA ARG A 163 2.76 -4.13 -7.01
C ARG A 163 2.42 -5.50 -7.59
N TYR A 164 3.08 -5.89 -8.68
CA TYR A 164 2.89 -7.20 -9.30
C TYR A 164 3.19 -8.34 -8.33
N TYR A 165 4.39 -8.40 -7.76
CA TYR A 165 4.76 -9.54 -6.89
C TYR A 165 4.09 -9.49 -5.51
N ASN A 166 3.67 -8.31 -5.04
CA ASN A 166 2.96 -8.14 -3.77
C ASN A 166 1.43 -8.21 -3.88
N THR A 167 0.90 -8.50 -5.08
CA THR A 167 -0.53 -8.73 -5.32
C THR A 167 -1.39 -7.48 -5.11
N TYR A 168 -0.96 -6.34 -5.68
CA TYR A 168 -1.82 -5.16 -5.73
C TYR A 168 -3.06 -5.46 -6.61
N PRO A 169 -4.29 -5.39 -6.08
CA PRO A 169 -5.43 -6.08 -6.68
C PRO A 169 -5.98 -5.39 -7.93
N PHE A 170 -6.50 -6.19 -8.87
CA PHE A 170 -7.30 -5.69 -10.00
C PHE A 170 -8.61 -5.03 -9.49
N PRO A 171 -9.10 -3.93 -10.09
CA PRO A 171 -8.60 -3.24 -11.28
C PRO A 171 -7.50 -2.19 -11.02
N HIS A 172 -7.11 -1.97 -9.77
CA HIS A 172 -6.08 -0.97 -9.43
C HIS A 172 -4.65 -1.43 -9.78
N GLY A 173 -4.44 -2.73 -9.91
CA GLY A 173 -3.20 -3.37 -10.35
C GLY A 173 -3.45 -4.47 -11.38
N SER A 174 -2.38 -5.17 -11.76
CA SER A 174 -2.43 -6.30 -12.69
C SER A 174 -1.61 -7.48 -12.16
N PRO A 175 -1.95 -8.02 -10.99
CA PRO A 175 -1.11 -8.99 -10.27
C PRO A 175 -1.01 -10.36 -10.98
N ARG A 176 -1.89 -10.62 -11.96
CA ARG A 176 -1.87 -11.84 -12.79
C ARG A 176 -0.94 -11.74 -14.01
N PHE A 177 -0.50 -10.54 -14.36
CA PHE A 177 0.28 -10.29 -15.58
C PHE A 177 1.61 -9.63 -15.22
N CYS A 178 2.71 -10.34 -15.48
CA CYS A 178 4.04 -9.77 -15.31
C CYS A 178 4.20 -8.55 -16.25
N PRO A 179 4.70 -7.40 -15.74
CA PRO A 179 4.82 -6.19 -16.56
C PRO A 179 5.90 -6.29 -17.65
N PHE A 180 6.66 -7.39 -17.71
CA PHE A 180 7.71 -7.64 -18.69
C PHE A 180 7.88 -9.14 -18.96
N GLN A 181 8.61 -9.47 -20.03
CA GLN A 181 8.88 -10.86 -20.45
C GLN A 181 10.13 -11.41 -19.75
N LEU A 182 9.96 -11.90 -18.52
CA LEU A 182 11.07 -12.36 -17.68
C LEU A 182 11.84 -13.54 -18.31
N GLY A 183 11.13 -14.45 -18.98
CA GLY A 183 11.72 -15.60 -19.68
C GLY A 183 12.65 -15.27 -20.84
N MET A 184 12.70 -14.00 -21.28
CA MET A 184 13.57 -13.53 -22.37
C MET A 184 14.67 -12.59 -21.88
N ALA A 185 14.80 -12.39 -20.57
CA ALA A 185 15.75 -11.47 -19.97
C ALA A 185 16.97 -12.22 -19.41
N HIS A 186 18.16 -11.74 -19.76
CA HIS A 186 19.45 -12.25 -19.31
C HIS A 186 20.24 -11.19 -18.55
N GLU A 187 20.14 -9.93 -18.97
CA GLU A 187 20.76 -8.78 -18.32
C GLU A 187 19.71 -7.73 -17.94
N ALA A 188 19.78 -7.21 -16.72
CA ALA A 188 18.89 -6.17 -16.22
C ALA A 188 19.66 -4.92 -15.77
N VAL A 189 19.04 -3.75 -15.94
CA VAL A 189 19.53 -2.47 -15.44
C VAL A 189 18.49 -1.90 -14.46
N VAL A 190 18.87 -1.69 -13.21
CA VAL A 190 18.03 -1.03 -12.20
C VAL A 190 18.55 0.39 -12.04
N ILE A 191 17.76 1.38 -12.44
CA ILE A 191 18.13 2.80 -12.34
C ILE A 191 17.60 3.36 -11.02
N GLY A 192 18.50 3.71 -10.10
CA GLY A 192 18.19 4.22 -8.77
C GLY A 192 18.94 3.49 -7.66
N ASN A 193 19.24 4.21 -6.57
CA ASN A 193 20.02 3.69 -5.42
C ASN A 193 19.27 3.91 -4.10
N GLY A 194 17.98 3.58 -4.06
CA GLY A 194 17.18 3.52 -2.83
C GLY A 194 16.85 2.08 -2.44
N ASN A 195 16.21 1.89 -1.28
CA ASN A 195 15.82 0.56 -0.79
C ASN A 195 14.95 -0.22 -1.80
N VAL A 196 13.98 0.44 -2.44
CA VAL A 196 13.12 -0.19 -3.46
C VAL A 196 13.92 -0.73 -4.65
N ALA A 197 15.00 -0.05 -5.04
CA ALA A 197 15.90 -0.54 -6.08
C ALA A 197 16.61 -1.83 -5.63
N LEU A 198 17.02 -1.91 -4.36
CA LEU A 198 17.64 -3.10 -3.79
C LEU A 198 16.63 -4.25 -3.66
N ASP A 199 15.38 -3.98 -3.30
CA ASP A 199 14.32 -4.99 -3.29
C ASP A 199 14.08 -5.57 -4.68
N CYS A 200 13.94 -4.71 -5.70
CA CYS A 200 13.79 -5.16 -7.08
C CYS A 200 15.02 -5.99 -7.52
N THR A 201 16.22 -5.53 -7.18
CA THR A 201 17.48 -6.21 -7.49
C THR A 201 17.52 -7.59 -6.83
N ARG A 202 17.18 -7.69 -5.54
CA ARG A 202 17.17 -8.93 -4.77
C ARG A 202 16.15 -9.92 -5.32
N VAL A 203 14.93 -9.47 -5.59
CA VAL A 203 13.87 -10.30 -6.20
C VAL A 203 14.28 -10.84 -7.58
N LEU A 204 14.92 -10.02 -8.42
CA LEU A 204 15.44 -10.47 -9.72
C LEU A 204 16.65 -11.41 -9.57
N ALA A 205 17.50 -11.20 -8.57
CA ALA A 205 18.71 -11.98 -8.31
C ALA A 205 18.42 -13.34 -7.65
N ALA A 206 17.30 -13.47 -6.94
CA ALA A 206 16.93 -14.66 -6.18
C ALA A 206 16.44 -15.83 -7.02
N SER A 207 16.67 -17.05 -6.53
CA SER A 207 15.92 -18.23 -6.99
C SER A 207 14.44 -18.13 -6.64
N TYR A 208 13.54 -18.49 -7.56
CA TYR A 208 12.09 -18.48 -7.29
C TYR A 208 11.71 -19.34 -6.06
N LYS A 209 12.47 -20.41 -5.79
CA LYS A 209 12.24 -21.31 -4.65
C LYS A 209 12.31 -20.59 -3.31
N TYR A 210 13.10 -19.53 -3.23
CA TYR A 210 13.24 -18.71 -2.04
C TYR A 210 11.93 -18.00 -1.67
N PHE A 211 11.13 -17.63 -2.67
CA PHE A 211 9.87 -16.94 -2.48
C PHE A 211 8.68 -17.89 -2.31
N CYS A 212 8.82 -19.18 -2.65
CA CYS A 212 7.74 -20.15 -2.49
C CYS A 212 7.06 -20.14 -1.11
N PRO A 213 7.79 -20.12 0.04
CA PRO A 213 7.14 -20.10 1.36
C PRO A 213 6.58 -18.73 1.76
N THR A 214 6.88 -17.65 1.02
CA THR A 214 6.48 -16.26 1.35
C THR A 214 5.06 -15.93 0.90
N ASP A 215 4.64 -14.67 1.09
CA ASP A 215 3.36 -14.15 0.58
C ASP A 215 3.43 -13.60 -0.86
N MET A 216 4.52 -13.86 -1.60
CA MET A 216 4.61 -13.54 -3.03
C MET A 216 3.58 -14.36 -3.82
N ASN A 217 2.73 -13.76 -4.65
CA ASN A 217 1.68 -14.54 -5.33
C ASN A 217 2.21 -15.63 -6.27
N CYS A 218 1.37 -16.64 -6.50
CA CYS A 218 1.69 -17.76 -7.35
C CYS A 218 1.89 -17.38 -8.83
N ALA A 219 1.28 -16.30 -9.33
CA ALA A 219 1.50 -15.84 -10.71
C ALA A 219 2.94 -15.34 -10.89
N ALA A 220 3.43 -14.53 -9.95
CA ALA A 220 4.81 -14.10 -9.88
C ALA A 220 5.77 -15.29 -9.78
N ILE A 221 5.55 -16.21 -8.82
CA ILE A 221 6.40 -17.41 -8.67
C ILE A 221 6.51 -18.19 -9.99
N LYS A 222 5.39 -18.45 -10.67
CA LYS A 222 5.36 -19.15 -11.97
C LYS A 222 6.15 -18.42 -13.04
N GLU A 223 6.13 -17.10 -13.04
CA GLU A 223 6.95 -16.31 -13.97
C GLU A 223 8.43 -16.36 -13.61
N PHE A 224 8.78 -16.27 -12.32
CA PHE A 224 10.17 -16.37 -11.84
C PHE A 224 10.81 -17.74 -12.08
N MET A 225 10.02 -18.81 -12.28
CA MET A 225 10.54 -20.10 -12.75
C MET A 225 11.23 -20.01 -14.12
N LYS A 226 10.89 -18.99 -14.91
CA LYS A 226 11.47 -18.73 -16.25
C LYS A 226 12.65 -17.76 -16.20
N ASN A 227 13.06 -17.29 -15.01
CA ASN A 227 14.08 -16.25 -14.87
C ASN A 227 15.47 -16.74 -15.33
N HIS A 228 16.04 -16.06 -16.33
CA HIS A 228 17.38 -16.31 -16.87
C HIS A 228 18.35 -15.14 -16.63
N ILE A 229 17.97 -14.16 -15.81
CA ILE A 229 18.79 -13.01 -15.48
C ILE A 229 19.98 -13.47 -14.65
N HIS A 230 21.18 -13.24 -15.15
CA HIS A 230 22.44 -13.59 -14.46
C HIS A 230 23.35 -12.37 -14.28
N ARG A 231 22.96 -11.20 -14.80
CA ARG A 231 23.67 -9.94 -14.58
C ARG A 231 22.68 -8.81 -14.31
N ILE A 232 22.94 -8.05 -13.26
CA ILE A 232 22.15 -6.89 -12.87
C ILE A 232 23.08 -5.69 -12.64
N HIS A 233 22.85 -4.59 -13.34
CA HIS A 233 23.52 -3.32 -13.10
C HIS A 233 22.63 -2.41 -12.26
N VAL A 234 23.06 -2.06 -11.05
CA VAL A 234 22.38 -1.06 -10.21
C VAL A 234 23.05 0.28 -10.43
N VAL A 235 22.35 1.22 -11.07
CA VAL A 235 22.96 2.43 -11.63
C VAL A 235 22.49 3.69 -10.92
N GLY A 236 23.46 4.45 -10.39
CA GLY A 236 23.26 5.75 -9.77
C GLY A 236 23.74 6.91 -10.62
N ARG A 237 22.90 7.94 -10.72
CA ARG A 237 23.24 9.21 -11.41
C ARG A 237 24.26 10.09 -10.68
N ARG A 238 24.56 9.78 -9.42
CA ARG A 238 25.50 10.49 -8.54
C ARG A 238 26.45 9.46 -7.92
N GLY A 239 27.43 9.90 -7.14
CA GLY A 239 28.38 9.00 -6.48
C GLY A 239 27.78 8.15 -5.35
N PRO A 240 28.53 7.16 -4.84
CA PRO A 240 28.15 6.31 -3.70
C PRO A 240 27.69 7.10 -2.47
N GLU A 241 28.30 8.26 -2.23
CA GLU A 241 27.96 9.24 -1.19
C GLU A 241 26.56 9.84 -1.34
N HIS A 242 25.85 9.55 -2.41
CA HIS A 242 24.46 9.97 -2.60
C HIS A 242 23.47 8.81 -2.60
N SER A 243 23.93 7.60 -2.27
CA SER A 243 23.06 6.42 -2.12
C SER A 243 22.04 6.64 -1.01
N ALA A 244 20.77 6.37 -1.33
CA ALA A 244 19.62 6.54 -0.44
C ALA A 244 19.20 5.22 0.24
N PHE A 245 19.77 4.08 -0.16
CA PHE A 245 19.56 2.81 0.53
C PHE A 245 20.25 2.81 1.89
N THR A 246 19.71 2.05 2.86
CA THR A 246 20.35 1.93 4.18
C THR A 246 21.35 0.78 4.21
N ILE A 247 22.16 0.75 5.26
CA ILE A 247 23.14 -0.30 5.49
C ILE A 247 22.50 -1.68 5.69
N ALA A 248 21.26 -1.74 6.19
CA ALA A 248 20.57 -3.00 6.43
C ALA A 248 20.31 -3.74 5.11
N GLU A 249 19.71 -3.05 4.15
CA GLU A 249 19.33 -3.61 2.84
C GLU A 249 20.56 -3.94 2.00
N PHE A 250 21.61 -3.10 2.04
CA PHE A 250 22.86 -3.42 1.33
C PHE A 250 23.58 -4.64 1.95
N ARG A 251 23.62 -4.74 3.28
CA ARG A 251 24.22 -5.91 3.98
C ARG A 251 23.46 -7.18 3.69
N GLU A 252 22.15 -7.09 3.64
CA GLU A 252 21.32 -8.23 3.28
C GLU A 252 21.66 -8.70 1.87
N LEU A 253 21.67 -7.79 0.89
CA LEU A 253 21.99 -8.12 -0.50
C LEU A 253 23.37 -8.80 -0.67
N THR A 254 24.39 -8.41 0.12
CA THR A 254 25.73 -9.01 0.05
C THR A 254 25.88 -10.33 0.81
N LYS A 255 24.97 -10.64 1.72
CA LYS A 255 24.90 -11.92 2.44
C LYS A 255 23.84 -12.87 1.85
N TYR A 256 23.04 -12.37 0.94
CA TYR A 256 21.93 -13.07 0.32
C TYR A 256 22.44 -14.16 -0.62
N GLN A 257 22.05 -15.42 -0.36
CA GLN A 257 22.33 -16.57 -1.23
C GLN A 257 23.77 -16.58 -1.79
N GLN A 258 24.78 -16.46 -0.91
CA GLN A 258 26.17 -16.20 -1.29
C GLN A 258 26.76 -17.19 -2.30
N ASP A 259 26.25 -18.42 -2.36
CA ASP A 259 26.66 -19.43 -3.33
C ASP A 259 26.20 -19.13 -4.76
N THR A 260 25.20 -18.26 -4.92
CA THR A 260 24.53 -17.99 -6.20
C THR A 260 24.40 -16.52 -6.54
N VAL A 261 24.67 -15.60 -5.61
CA VAL A 261 24.61 -14.15 -5.84
C VAL A 261 25.93 -13.51 -5.46
N ARG A 262 26.57 -12.85 -6.43
CA ARG A 262 27.81 -12.09 -6.25
C ARG A 262 27.50 -10.60 -6.36
N VAL A 263 27.97 -9.81 -5.40
CA VAL A 263 27.80 -8.34 -5.40
C VAL A 263 29.15 -7.66 -5.53
N THR A 264 29.25 -6.74 -6.49
CA THR A 264 30.42 -5.89 -6.71
C THR A 264 30.04 -4.42 -6.84
N VAL A 265 30.99 -3.54 -6.55
CA VAL A 265 30.83 -2.09 -6.59
C VAL A 265 31.94 -1.49 -7.47
N ASP A 266 31.56 -0.62 -8.40
CA ASP A 266 32.54 0.12 -9.21
C ASP A 266 33.51 0.91 -8.28
N PRO A 267 34.79 1.07 -8.67
CA PRO A 267 35.78 1.76 -7.84
C PRO A 267 35.32 3.16 -7.40
N PHE A 268 35.51 3.45 -6.11
CA PHE A 268 35.29 4.77 -5.50
C PHE A 268 36.25 4.96 -4.33
N ASN A 269 36.47 6.21 -3.91
CA ASN A 269 37.26 6.52 -2.73
C ASN A 269 36.37 6.52 -1.46
N PRO A 270 36.49 5.54 -0.55
CA PRO A 270 35.64 5.47 0.64
C PRO A 270 35.86 6.63 1.61
N GLU A 271 37.09 7.16 1.67
CA GLU A 271 37.44 8.27 2.55
C GLU A 271 36.81 9.58 2.09
N GLU A 272 36.80 9.83 0.79
CA GLU A 272 36.14 10.99 0.20
C GLU A 272 34.62 10.92 0.36
N ALA A 273 34.03 9.75 0.06
CA ALA A 273 32.59 9.52 0.26
C ALA A 273 32.16 9.74 1.72
N ARG A 274 33.03 9.35 2.67
CA ARG A 274 32.81 9.59 4.11
C ARG A 274 32.80 11.09 4.44
N ARG A 275 33.73 11.88 3.90
CA ARG A 275 33.82 13.34 4.14
C ARG A 275 32.63 14.10 3.55
N ALA A 276 32.07 13.63 2.44
CA ALA A 276 30.92 14.26 1.78
C ALA A 276 29.57 14.04 2.51
N SER A 277 29.50 13.13 3.50
CA SER A 277 28.24 12.78 4.15
C SER A 277 27.95 13.65 5.37
N THR A 278 26.87 14.44 5.32
CA THR A 278 26.45 15.35 6.40
C THR A 278 25.38 14.77 7.34
N GLU A 279 24.49 13.90 6.85
CA GLU A 279 23.41 13.29 7.63
C GLU A 279 23.79 11.91 8.19
N ASN A 280 23.48 11.64 9.46
CA ASN A 280 23.73 10.37 10.18
C ASN A 280 25.12 9.75 9.89
N PRO A 281 26.21 10.44 10.29
CA PRO A 281 27.57 10.12 9.85
C PRO A 281 28.01 8.70 10.25
N ARG A 282 27.57 8.20 11.42
CA ARG A 282 27.93 6.84 11.89
C ARG A 282 27.34 5.74 11.03
N ALA A 283 26.05 5.82 10.69
CA ALA A 283 25.40 4.81 9.85
C ALA A 283 25.99 4.82 8.43
N ARG A 284 26.29 6.00 7.91
CA ARG A 284 26.86 6.23 6.58
C ARG A 284 28.31 5.76 6.48
N GLN A 285 29.12 6.02 7.51
CA GLN A 285 30.48 5.48 7.59
C GLN A 285 30.48 3.95 7.47
N ARG A 286 29.66 3.27 8.29
CA ARG A 286 29.57 1.80 8.26
C ARG A 286 29.09 1.27 6.91
N LEU A 287 28.25 2.03 6.20
CA LEU A 287 27.79 1.67 4.86
C LEU A 287 28.95 1.70 3.86
N PHE A 288 29.76 2.76 3.85
CA PHE A 288 30.90 2.87 2.93
C PHE A 288 32.00 1.87 3.24
N GLU A 289 32.26 1.58 4.52
CA GLU A 289 33.16 0.50 4.92
C GLU A 289 32.69 -0.86 4.38
N LEU A 290 31.38 -1.11 4.43
CA LEU A 290 30.80 -2.34 3.87
C LEU A 290 30.89 -2.36 2.35
N MET A 291 30.53 -1.27 1.66
CA MET A 291 30.66 -1.16 0.19
C MET A 291 32.11 -1.31 -0.27
N GLY A 292 33.07 -0.78 0.49
CA GLY A 292 34.50 -0.87 0.20
C GLY A 292 35.03 -2.30 0.12
N ARG A 293 34.43 -3.23 0.87
CA ARG A 293 34.77 -4.67 0.82
C ARG A 293 34.36 -5.35 -0.48
N HIS A 294 33.45 -4.74 -1.23
CA HIS A 294 32.89 -5.25 -2.48
C HIS A 294 33.39 -4.47 -3.71
N ILE A 295 34.38 -3.60 -3.58
CA ILE A 295 34.98 -2.90 -4.72
C ILE A 295 35.61 -3.91 -5.69
N VAL A 296 35.32 -3.77 -6.97
CA VAL A 296 35.96 -4.54 -8.04
C VAL A 296 37.46 -4.29 -8.00
N LYS A 297 38.27 -5.36 -7.89
CA LYS A 297 39.73 -5.28 -7.97
C LYS A 297 40.17 -5.36 -9.43
N SER A 298 41.19 -4.60 -9.81
CA SER A 298 41.73 -4.55 -11.19
C SER A 298 42.20 -5.93 -11.71
N ASP A 299 42.53 -6.84 -10.80
CA ASP A 299 43.06 -8.18 -11.12
C ASP A 299 42.00 -9.30 -11.02
N ASP A 300 40.71 -8.95 -10.88
CA ASP A 300 39.64 -9.94 -10.82
C ASP A 300 39.49 -10.59 -12.22
N PRO A 301 39.77 -11.89 -12.40
CA PRO A 301 39.79 -12.53 -13.73
C PRO A 301 38.47 -12.44 -14.50
N GLU A 302 37.35 -12.18 -13.79
CA GLU A 302 36.01 -12.01 -14.35
C GLU A 302 35.61 -10.54 -14.61
N SER A 303 36.51 -9.58 -14.32
CA SER A 303 36.31 -8.16 -14.69
C SER A 303 36.56 -7.91 -16.19
N GLN A 304 37.29 -8.82 -16.85
CA GLN A 304 37.31 -8.98 -18.30
C GLN A 304 36.07 -9.75 -18.73
N GLU A 305 35.49 -9.44 -19.89
CA GLU A 305 34.32 -10.11 -20.47
C GLU A 305 34.54 -11.62 -20.70
N VAL A 306 34.59 -12.41 -19.63
CA VAL A 306 34.71 -13.87 -19.72
C VAL A 306 33.30 -14.42 -19.88
N ARG A 307 33.06 -15.06 -21.02
CA ARG A 307 31.94 -16.00 -21.18
C ARG A 307 31.99 -16.96 -19.99
N GLY A 308 31.03 -16.81 -19.07
CA GLY A 308 30.90 -17.69 -17.92
C GLY A 308 30.83 -19.16 -18.33
N PRO A 309 31.06 -20.10 -17.39
CA PRO A 309 31.01 -21.54 -17.68
C PRO A 309 29.73 -21.89 -18.43
N THR A 310 29.81 -22.80 -19.41
CA THR A 310 28.63 -23.30 -20.14
C THR A 310 27.59 -23.82 -19.16
N ILE A 311 26.60 -22.98 -18.87
CA ILE A 311 25.51 -23.29 -17.97
C ILE A 311 24.69 -24.41 -18.64
N PRO A 312 24.41 -25.53 -17.94
CA PRO A 312 23.55 -26.57 -18.47
C PRO A 312 22.24 -25.96 -19.01
N LYS A 313 21.79 -26.39 -20.19
CA LYS A 313 20.52 -25.93 -20.76
C LYS A 313 19.40 -26.13 -19.73
N GLY A 314 18.83 -25.04 -19.25
CA GLY A 314 17.70 -25.05 -18.31
C GLY A 314 18.01 -24.74 -16.85
N THR A 315 19.28 -24.52 -16.45
CA THR A 315 19.60 -24.02 -15.11
C THR A 315 20.05 -22.56 -15.15
N ARG A 316 19.75 -21.80 -14.10
CA ARG A 316 20.24 -20.43 -13.91
C ARG A 316 21.61 -20.50 -13.23
N GLY A 317 22.64 -19.94 -13.87
CA GLY A 317 23.97 -19.76 -13.25
C GLY A 317 23.96 -18.68 -12.15
N PRO A 318 25.09 -18.43 -11.47
CA PRO A 318 25.17 -17.40 -10.45
C PRO A 318 24.82 -16.02 -11.03
N CYS A 319 24.09 -15.22 -10.26
CA CYS A 319 23.71 -13.86 -10.62
C CYS A 319 24.74 -12.86 -10.11
N HIS A 320 25.29 -12.04 -11.01
CA HIS A 320 26.23 -10.98 -10.68
C HIS A 320 25.51 -9.62 -10.62
N ILE A 321 25.56 -8.97 -9.46
CA ILE A 321 25.05 -7.62 -9.25
C ILE A 321 26.24 -6.66 -9.21
N ARG A 322 26.25 -5.68 -10.11
CA ARG A 322 27.29 -4.65 -10.19
C ARG A 322 26.69 -3.27 -9.94
N PHE A 323 27.13 -2.60 -8.88
CA PHE A 323 26.78 -1.22 -8.59
C PHE A 323 27.66 -0.26 -9.39
N ARG A 324 27.01 0.64 -10.13
CA ARG A 324 27.67 1.63 -10.99
C ARG A 324 27.17 3.02 -10.63
N TYR A 325 28.06 4.01 -10.65
CA TYR A 325 27.77 5.36 -10.15
C TYR A 325 28.20 6.42 -11.15
N ASN A 326 27.75 7.66 -10.93
CA ASN A 326 28.00 8.80 -11.82
C ASN A 326 27.57 8.54 -13.26
N MET A 327 26.42 7.88 -13.44
CA MET A 327 25.87 7.51 -14.74
C MET A 327 24.44 8.01 -14.87
N ARG A 328 24.24 9.10 -15.63
CA ARG A 328 22.92 9.67 -15.90
C ARG A 328 22.32 9.04 -17.17
N PRO A 329 21.12 8.44 -17.12
CA PRO A 329 20.52 7.86 -18.32
C PRO A 329 20.12 8.97 -19.31
N LEU A 330 20.50 8.79 -20.58
CA LEU A 330 20.18 9.71 -21.68
C LEU A 330 19.04 9.20 -22.56
N ARG A 331 19.02 7.89 -22.87
CA ARG A 331 18.00 7.23 -23.71
C ARG A 331 18.06 5.72 -23.59
N PHE A 332 16.95 5.08 -23.94
CA PHE A 332 16.84 3.64 -24.12
C PHE A 332 16.93 3.28 -25.60
N LEU A 333 17.72 2.26 -25.93
CA LEU A 333 17.88 1.78 -27.31
C LEU A 333 16.99 0.56 -27.55
N PRO A 334 16.35 0.45 -28.72
CA PRO A 334 15.59 -0.73 -29.09
C PRO A 334 16.51 -1.95 -29.28
N HIS A 335 15.98 -3.13 -28.98
CA HIS A 335 16.68 -4.39 -29.15
C HIS A 335 16.84 -4.74 -30.62
N ARG A 336 18.08 -5.10 -31.03
CA ARG A 336 18.42 -5.40 -32.44
C ARG A 336 17.54 -6.47 -33.08
N LYS A 337 17.12 -7.48 -32.31
CA LYS A 337 16.33 -8.63 -32.82
C LYS A 337 14.86 -8.64 -32.39
N ARG A 338 14.50 -7.90 -31.33
CA ARG A 338 13.18 -8.00 -30.68
C ARG A 338 12.49 -6.65 -30.82
N LYS A 339 11.64 -6.54 -31.84
CA LYS A 339 11.03 -5.26 -32.20
C LYS A 339 10.21 -4.72 -31.02
N GLY A 340 10.41 -3.45 -30.68
CA GLY A 340 9.69 -2.77 -29.60
C GLY A 340 10.15 -3.12 -28.17
N GLN A 341 11.21 -3.93 -27.99
CA GLN A 341 11.80 -4.20 -26.67
C GLN A 341 13.07 -3.37 -26.46
N VAL A 342 13.45 -3.12 -25.21
CA VAL A 342 14.74 -2.51 -24.87
C VAL A 342 15.90 -3.48 -25.13
N GLY A 343 17.00 -2.94 -25.64
CA GLY A 343 18.25 -3.69 -25.86
C GLY A 343 19.48 -3.09 -25.19
N ALA A 344 19.43 -1.82 -24.80
CA ALA A 344 20.49 -1.16 -24.04
C ALA A 344 20.01 0.16 -23.43
N VAL A 345 20.77 0.66 -22.45
CA VAL A 345 20.65 2.02 -21.91
C VAL A 345 21.91 2.80 -22.20
N VAL A 346 21.75 4.03 -22.69
CA VAL A 346 22.86 4.97 -22.91
C VAL A 346 22.96 5.89 -21.71
N PHE A 347 24.16 5.97 -21.12
CA PHE A 347 24.45 6.82 -19.97
C PHE A 347 25.52 7.85 -20.30
N GLU A 348 25.34 9.05 -19.77
CA GLU A 348 26.38 10.07 -19.64
C GLU A 348 27.14 9.85 -18.33
N CYS A 349 28.48 9.82 -18.40
CA CYS A 349 29.33 9.81 -17.22
C CYS A 349 29.42 11.22 -16.62
N THR A 350 28.88 11.38 -15.41
CA THR A 350 28.81 12.66 -14.70
C THR A 350 30.01 12.89 -13.77
N ALA A 351 31.15 12.26 -14.02
CA ALA A 351 32.31 12.39 -13.14
C ALA A 351 32.70 13.86 -12.98
N ALA A 352 32.88 14.28 -11.72
CA ALA A 352 33.39 15.60 -11.39
C ALA A 352 34.78 15.78 -12.02
N GLU A 353 35.03 16.98 -12.54
CA GLU A 353 36.36 17.45 -12.90
C GLU A 353 37.24 17.49 -11.65
N THR A 354 37.85 16.37 -11.26
CA THR A 354 38.98 16.38 -10.32
C THR A 354 40.27 16.39 -11.10
N SER A 355 40.88 17.57 -11.13
CA SER A 355 42.23 17.83 -11.59
C SER A 355 43.26 17.07 -10.75
N SER A 356 43.81 15.99 -11.28
CA SER A 356 45.24 15.66 -11.16
C SER A 356 45.61 14.58 -12.16
N SER A 357 46.52 14.93 -13.07
CA SER A 357 47.52 13.99 -13.61
C SER A 357 48.07 13.18 -12.42
N THR A 358 48.04 11.87 -12.39
CA THR A 358 48.73 10.90 -13.26
C THR A 358 48.15 9.53 -12.91
N ASP A 359 48.17 8.59 -13.86
CA ASP A 359 47.82 7.17 -13.69
C ASP A 359 46.34 6.78 -13.69
N CYS A 360 45.74 6.78 -14.89
CA CYS A 360 44.59 5.92 -15.21
C CYS A 360 44.65 5.43 -16.67
N ALA A 361 45.74 4.74 -16.99
CA ALA A 361 45.88 3.97 -18.24
C ALA A 361 45.54 2.49 -17.96
N ALA A 362 44.25 2.19 -17.77
CA ALA A 362 43.70 0.83 -17.86
C ALA A 362 42.16 0.86 -17.90
N ALA A 363 41.60 1.54 -18.89
CA ALA A 363 40.24 1.26 -19.34
C ALA A 363 40.37 0.63 -20.72
N THR A 364 40.41 -0.69 -20.78
CA THR A 364 40.30 -1.44 -22.03
C THR A 364 39.05 -0.98 -22.77
N GLU A 365 39.26 -0.59 -24.03
CA GLU A 365 38.25 -0.19 -25.00
C GLU A 365 37.18 -1.28 -25.10
N THR A 366 36.10 -1.15 -24.33
CA THR A 366 34.87 -1.91 -24.59
C THR A 366 34.17 -1.18 -25.73
N GLN A 367 34.13 -1.83 -26.89
CA GLN A 367 33.66 -1.34 -28.18
C GLN A 367 32.62 -0.21 -28.08
N ALA A 368 33.07 1.01 -28.37
CA ALA A 368 32.19 2.08 -28.82
C ALA A 368 31.52 1.61 -30.12
N TYR A 369 30.22 1.30 -30.06
CA TYR A 369 29.43 1.25 -31.28
C TYR A 369 29.29 2.68 -31.77
N ASP A 370 30.09 3.02 -32.77
CA ASP A 370 29.99 4.28 -33.51
C ASP A 370 28.59 4.38 -34.12
N VAL A 371 27.75 5.26 -33.58
CA VAL A 371 26.46 5.61 -34.17
C VAL A 371 26.73 6.71 -35.19
N ASN A 372 27.24 6.33 -36.36
CA ASN A 372 27.23 7.22 -37.53
C ASN A 372 25.80 7.29 -38.06
N CYS A 373 25.05 8.31 -37.65
CA CYS A 373 23.98 8.87 -38.48
C CYS A 373 24.64 9.96 -39.31
N GLY A 374 24.78 9.70 -40.61
CA GLY A 374 25.35 10.66 -41.54
C GLY A 374 24.45 11.88 -41.70
N GLU A 375 25.05 13.06 -41.67
CA GLU A 375 24.73 14.19 -42.55
C GLU A 375 25.91 15.17 -42.53
N GLY A 376 26.26 15.66 -43.71
CA GLY A 376 27.56 16.28 -43.99
C GLY A 376 27.68 17.74 -43.55
N GLY A 377 28.93 18.10 -43.22
CA GLY A 377 29.54 19.40 -43.49
C GLY A 377 29.14 20.58 -42.60
N ASN A 378 30.03 21.00 -41.69
CA ASN A 378 30.85 22.20 -41.89
C ASN A 378 31.89 22.30 -40.77
N LYS A 379 33.16 22.60 -41.11
CA LYS A 379 34.23 22.84 -40.14
C LYS A 379 34.18 24.31 -39.70
N GLY A 380 33.83 24.55 -38.44
CA GLY A 380 33.96 25.86 -37.78
C GLY A 380 34.61 25.69 -36.42
N GLY A 381 35.73 26.38 -36.18
CA GLY A 381 36.50 26.30 -34.94
C GLY A 381 35.71 26.80 -33.73
N GLY A 382 35.81 26.06 -32.62
CA GLY A 382 35.17 26.40 -31.36
C GLY A 382 35.93 25.76 -30.19
N THR A 383 36.15 26.57 -29.17
CA THR A 383 36.74 26.24 -27.85
C THR A 383 36.41 24.82 -27.39
N GLY A 384 37.45 24.00 -27.20
CA GLY A 384 37.34 22.58 -26.91
C GLY A 384 36.72 22.27 -25.55
N VAL A 385 35.38 22.24 -25.50
CA VAL A 385 34.64 21.52 -24.47
C VAL A 385 34.77 20.04 -24.83
N LYS A 386 35.47 19.26 -23.99
CA LYS A 386 35.55 17.80 -24.17
C LYS A 386 34.13 17.23 -24.22
N ALA A 387 33.80 16.49 -25.27
CA ALA A 387 32.52 15.83 -25.38
C ALA A 387 32.29 14.91 -24.15
N PRO A 388 31.08 14.90 -23.57
CA PRO A 388 30.79 14.08 -22.40
C PRO A 388 31.04 12.61 -22.72
N LYS A 389 31.71 11.89 -21.82
CA LYS A 389 31.97 10.45 -21.98
C LYS A 389 30.63 9.71 -21.87
N VAL A 390 30.25 9.01 -22.93
CA VAL A 390 29.02 8.20 -22.99
C VAL A 390 29.35 6.72 -22.89
N ILE A 391 28.57 5.97 -22.11
CA ILE A 391 28.67 4.51 -21.96
C ILE A 391 27.33 3.88 -22.33
N THR A 392 27.35 2.85 -23.16
CA THR A 392 26.17 2.03 -23.47
C THR A 392 26.23 0.73 -22.68
N VAL A 393 25.16 0.40 -21.97
CA VAL A 393 25.04 -0.85 -21.20
C VAL A 393 23.97 -1.72 -21.86
N PRO A 394 24.33 -2.86 -22.46
CA PRO A 394 23.36 -3.84 -22.97
C PRO A 394 22.43 -4.32 -21.85
N CYS A 395 21.16 -4.53 -22.18
CA CYS A 395 20.18 -5.10 -21.25
C CYS A 395 18.90 -5.54 -21.96
N ASP A 396 18.19 -6.47 -21.34
CA ASP A 396 16.88 -6.96 -21.79
C ASP A 396 15.73 -6.42 -20.94
N LEU A 397 16.05 -5.90 -19.75
CA LEU A 397 15.12 -5.38 -18.76
C LEU A 397 15.71 -4.11 -18.13
N VAL A 398 14.89 -3.08 -18.00
CA VAL A 398 15.20 -1.88 -17.22
C VAL A 398 14.14 -1.70 -16.14
N ILE A 399 14.55 -1.61 -14.88
CA ILE A 399 13.70 -1.19 -13.77
C ILE A 399 14.03 0.27 -13.41
N THR A 400 13.08 1.19 -13.52
CA THR A 400 13.26 2.58 -13.07
C THR A 400 12.75 2.74 -11.64
N SER A 401 13.66 2.94 -10.68
CA SER A 401 13.39 3.12 -9.26
C SER A 401 13.71 4.54 -8.81
N LEU A 402 12.95 5.51 -9.33
CA LEU A 402 13.22 6.95 -9.21
C LEU A 402 12.41 7.64 -8.11
N GLY A 403 11.68 6.86 -7.33
CA GLY A 403 10.70 7.31 -6.36
C GLY A 403 9.31 7.46 -6.94
N TYR A 404 8.38 7.82 -6.07
CA TYR A 404 6.98 8.03 -6.39
C TYR A 404 6.68 9.53 -6.55
N TYR A 405 5.48 9.85 -6.98
CA TYR A 405 4.95 11.19 -7.13
C TYR A 405 3.47 11.17 -6.69
N GLY A 406 3.06 12.15 -5.90
CA GLY A 406 1.68 12.25 -5.42
C GLY A 406 0.76 12.77 -6.51
N ASP A 407 -0.48 12.30 -6.48
CA ASP A 407 -1.56 12.81 -7.34
C ASP A 407 -2.43 13.76 -6.52
N SER A 408 -2.97 14.81 -7.17
CA SER A 408 -3.88 15.72 -6.51
C SER A 408 -5.22 15.04 -6.20
N ILE A 409 -5.80 15.40 -5.07
CA ILE A 409 -7.15 14.98 -4.69
C ILE A 409 -8.10 16.12 -5.12
N PRO A 410 -9.19 15.84 -5.83
CA PRO A 410 -10.15 16.88 -6.22
C PRO A 410 -10.61 17.71 -5.02
N GLY A 411 -10.51 19.03 -5.15
CA GLY A 411 -10.86 19.98 -4.08
C GLY A 411 -9.80 20.16 -2.99
N VAL A 412 -8.59 19.60 -3.12
CA VAL A 412 -7.51 19.76 -2.13
C VAL A 412 -6.33 20.52 -2.74
N GLU A 413 -5.80 21.49 -2.00
CA GLU A 413 -4.64 22.28 -2.38
C GLU A 413 -3.38 21.41 -2.54
N PHE A 414 -2.68 21.56 -3.67
CA PHE A 414 -1.60 20.67 -4.05
C PHE A 414 -0.41 21.40 -4.68
N ASP A 415 0.80 21.10 -4.19
CA ASP A 415 2.05 21.57 -4.77
C ASP A 415 2.50 20.58 -5.86
N HIS A 416 2.22 20.91 -7.11
CA HIS A 416 2.60 20.10 -8.27
C HIS A 416 4.12 20.02 -8.49
N ALA A 417 4.90 21.02 -8.05
CA ALA A 417 6.36 20.96 -8.21
C ALA A 417 6.97 19.90 -7.28
N ARG A 418 6.45 19.82 -6.05
CA ARG A 418 6.91 18.87 -5.03
C ARG A 418 6.16 17.53 -5.07
N GLY A 419 4.95 17.49 -5.63
CA GLY A 419 4.09 16.32 -5.65
C GLY A 419 3.53 15.97 -4.27
N VAL A 420 3.14 16.99 -3.49
CA VAL A 420 2.63 16.87 -2.11
C VAL A 420 1.47 17.84 -1.88
N ILE A 421 0.65 17.58 -0.87
CA ILE A 421 -0.39 18.50 -0.40
C ILE A 421 0.26 19.75 0.19
N SER A 422 -0.20 20.93 -0.19
CA SER A 422 0.36 22.19 0.34
C SER A 422 -0.08 22.39 1.79
N HIS A 423 0.88 22.48 2.72
CA HIS A 423 0.57 22.52 4.14
C HIS A 423 1.49 23.41 4.98
N VAL A 424 1.08 23.68 6.23
CA VAL A 424 1.91 24.26 7.30
C VAL A 424 1.71 23.41 8.56
N GLY A 425 2.77 22.76 9.06
CA GLY A 425 2.69 21.85 10.21
C GLY A 425 1.89 20.55 9.98
N GLY A 426 1.10 20.49 8.90
CA GLY A 426 0.15 19.41 8.60
C GLY A 426 -1.23 19.96 8.27
N ARG A 427 -1.54 21.23 8.60
CA ARG A 427 -2.75 21.95 8.18
C ARG A 427 -2.68 22.26 6.69
N VAL A 428 -3.70 21.88 5.92
CA VAL A 428 -3.74 22.20 4.48
C VAL A 428 -3.94 23.70 4.30
N LYS A 429 -3.15 24.32 3.41
CA LYS A 429 -3.16 25.78 3.23
C LYS A 429 -4.52 26.24 2.72
N GLY A 430 -5.11 27.22 3.40
CA GLY A 430 -6.39 27.82 2.99
C GLY A 430 -7.61 26.91 3.17
N GLN A 431 -7.46 25.72 3.75
CA GLN A 431 -8.54 24.75 3.92
C GLN A 431 -8.66 24.35 5.40
N PRO A 432 -9.47 25.07 6.20
CA PRO A 432 -9.66 24.78 7.61
C PRO A 432 -10.16 23.34 7.81
N ARG A 433 -9.82 22.75 8.96
CA ARG A 433 -10.23 21.39 9.37
C ARG A 433 -9.67 20.25 8.50
N LEU A 434 -8.90 20.57 7.46
CA LEU A 434 -8.24 19.61 6.59
C LEU A 434 -6.75 19.54 6.92
N TYR A 435 -6.25 18.32 7.10
CA TYR A 435 -4.86 18.05 7.46
C TYR A 435 -4.27 17.01 6.51
N CYS A 436 -2.95 16.85 6.52
CA CYS A 436 -2.25 15.80 5.78
C CYS A 436 -1.10 15.20 6.59
N THR A 437 -0.75 13.94 6.33
CA THR A 437 0.38 13.22 6.95
C THR A 437 1.07 12.26 5.97
N GLY A 438 2.26 11.79 6.34
CA GLY A 438 2.99 10.76 5.62
C GLY A 438 3.53 11.25 4.29
N TRP A 439 3.52 10.37 3.29
CA TRP A 439 4.05 10.69 1.96
C TRP A 439 3.21 11.72 1.21
N ALA A 440 1.91 11.84 1.50
CA ALA A 440 1.07 12.90 0.95
C ALA A 440 1.51 14.31 1.42
N LYS A 441 2.13 14.39 2.60
CA LYS A 441 2.67 15.62 3.20
C LYS A 441 4.14 15.87 2.83
N ASN A 442 4.98 14.86 2.99
CA ASN A 442 6.45 15.01 2.93
C ASN A 442 7.08 14.50 1.61
N GLY A 443 6.29 13.88 0.75
CA GLY A 443 6.76 13.14 -0.41
C GLY A 443 7.30 11.75 -0.04
N PRO A 444 7.63 10.91 -1.04
CA PRO A 444 7.98 9.51 -0.85
C PRO A 444 9.43 9.31 -0.42
N LYS A 445 9.73 9.74 0.81
CA LYS A 445 11.02 9.55 1.46
C LYS A 445 10.81 8.97 2.85
N GLY A 446 11.79 8.20 3.30
CA GLY A 446 11.81 7.61 4.63
C GLY A 446 11.16 6.23 4.72
N ILE A 447 11.54 5.51 5.77
CA ILE A 447 10.99 4.20 6.17
C ILE A 447 9.75 4.38 7.06
N ILE A 448 9.05 3.28 7.38
CA ILE A 448 7.84 3.26 8.22
C ILE A 448 8.01 4.05 9.54
N ALA A 449 9.18 3.99 10.17
CA ALA A 449 9.47 4.74 11.39
C ALA A 449 9.35 6.27 11.22
N HIS A 450 9.66 6.82 10.05
CA HIS A 450 9.48 8.25 9.78
C HIS A 450 8.00 8.61 9.63
N ALA A 451 7.17 7.70 9.12
CA ALA A 451 5.73 7.91 9.05
C ALA A 451 5.12 8.02 10.45
N LEU A 452 5.62 7.26 11.44
CA LEU A 452 5.21 7.39 12.84
C LEU A 452 5.58 8.77 13.41
N MET A 453 6.82 9.23 13.20
CA MET A 453 7.26 10.55 13.69
C MET A 453 6.43 11.69 13.07
N ASP A 454 6.16 11.63 11.76
CA ASP A 454 5.33 12.62 11.09
C ASP A 454 3.85 12.58 11.55
N ALA A 455 3.31 11.38 11.79
CA ALA A 455 1.98 11.21 12.31
C ALA A 455 1.83 11.84 13.70
N GLN A 456 2.85 11.77 14.56
CA GLN A 456 2.86 12.44 15.86
C GLN A 456 2.76 13.97 15.73
N VAL A 457 3.47 14.56 14.78
CA VAL A 457 3.41 16.01 14.50
C VAL A 457 2.02 16.41 14.03
N THR A 458 1.46 15.64 13.08
CA THR A 458 0.13 15.94 12.52
C THR A 458 -0.98 15.74 13.56
N ALA A 459 -0.92 14.68 14.37
CA ALA A 459 -1.87 14.47 15.46
C ALA A 459 -1.77 15.58 16.52
N ALA A 460 -0.56 16.03 16.87
CA ALA A 460 -0.39 17.17 17.79
C ALA A 460 -1.02 18.46 17.24
N THR A 461 -0.88 18.70 15.94
CA THR A 461 -1.51 19.85 15.23
C THR A 461 -3.04 19.79 15.31
N VAL A 462 -3.64 18.62 15.09
CA VAL A 462 -5.10 18.43 15.19
C VAL A 462 -5.57 18.65 16.63
N LEU A 463 -4.84 18.11 17.62
CA LEU A 463 -5.18 18.26 19.04
C LEU A 463 -5.05 19.71 19.51
N GLU A 464 -4.03 20.43 19.06
CA GLU A 464 -3.88 21.87 19.29
C GLU A 464 -5.09 22.65 18.78
N ASP A 465 -5.60 22.33 17.58
CA ASP A 465 -6.79 22.99 17.03
C ASP A 465 -8.08 22.62 17.79
N LEU A 466 -8.17 21.40 18.33
CA LEU A 466 -9.26 21.02 19.24
C LEU A 466 -9.20 21.81 20.55
N ASP A 467 -8.03 21.88 21.19
CA ASP A 467 -7.83 22.54 22.48
C ASP A 467 -8.08 24.06 22.37
N ASN A 468 -7.74 24.65 21.22
CA ASN A 468 -8.01 26.06 20.91
C ASN A 468 -9.44 26.33 20.41
N SER A 469 -10.33 25.32 20.40
CA SER A 469 -11.70 25.44 19.87
C SER A 469 -11.76 25.96 18.42
N ALA A 470 -10.70 25.72 17.63
CA ALA A 470 -10.63 26.06 16.21
C ALA A 470 -11.38 25.05 15.32
N LEU A 471 -11.69 23.88 15.87
CA LEU A 471 -12.50 22.86 15.22
C LEU A 471 -13.93 22.91 15.76
N PRO A 472 -14.94 22.79 14.88
CA PRO A 472 -16.33 22.79 15.31
C PRO A 472 -16.65 21.55 16.16
N THR A 473 -17.46 21.73 17.19
CA THR A 473 -18.00 20.65 18.02
C THR A 473 -19.33 20.10 17.48
N GLY A 474 -19.86 20.69 16.40
CA GLY A 474 -21.04 20.23 15.66
C GLY A 474 -21.31 21.04 14.38
N GLY A 475 -22.12 20.48 13.47
CA GLY A 475 -22.66 21.16 12.30
C GLY A 475 -23.91 22.00 12.63
N SER A 476 -24.50 22.64 11.62
CA SER A 476 -25.61 23.60 11.74
C SER A 476 -26.90 23.04 12.37
N ASP A 477 -27.08 21.71 12.43
CA ASP A 477 -28.27 21.02 12.97
C ASP A 477 -27.97 20.08 14.16
N GLY A 478 -26.73 20.05 14.69
CA GLY A 478 -26.33 19.13 15.77
C GLY A 478 -24.88 18.66 15.66
N ALA A 479 -24.43 17.79 16.58
CA ALA A 479 -23.06 17.30 16.54
C ALA A 479 -22.76 16.42 15.31
N PHE A 480 -21.49 16.36 14.92
CA PHE A 480 -21.03 15.53 13.82
C PHE A 480 -21.38 14.06 14.05
N CYS A 481 -22.06 13.44 13.08
CA CYS A 481 -22.50 12.05 13.16
C CYS A 481 -21.45 11.05 12.62
N GLY A 482 -20.29 11.52 12.15
CA GLY A 482 -19.23 10.68 11.60
C GLY A 482 -19.73 9.79 10.47
N LYS A 483 -19.36 8.51 10.49
CA LYS A 483 -19.77 7.53 9.47
C LYS A 483 -21.29 7.36 9.37
N TYR A 484 -22.03 7.61 10.45
CA TYR A 484 -23.49 7.43 10.46
C TYR A 484 -24.20 8.48 9.59
N GLY A 485 -23.66 9.69 9.50
CA GLY A 485 -24.15 10.72 8.58
C GLY A 485 -23.84 10.43 7.11
N LEU A 486 -23.06 9.39 6.82
CA LEU A 486 -22.75 8.95 5.45
C LEU A 486 -23.61 7.77 4.98
N VAL A 487 -24.46 7.19 5.83
CA VAL A 487 -25.25 5.99 5.48
C VAL A 487 -26.13 6.24 4.27
N ASP A 488 -26.89 7.33 4.25
CA ASP A 488 -27.73 7.70 3.09
C ASP A 488 -26.90 7.89 1.83
N TYR A 489 -25.72 8.52 1.96
CA TYR A 489 -24.82 8.70 0.84
C TYR A 489 -24.34 7.36 0.27
N PHE A 490 -23.95 6.41 1.14
CA PHE A 490 -23.54 5.08 0.72
C PHE A 490 -24.68 4.31 0.03
N VAL A 491 -25.91 4.42 0.55
CA VAL A 491 -27.09 3.77 -0.05
C VAL A 491 -27.43 4.39 -1.41
N GLU A 492 -27.51 5.72 -1.48
CA GLU A 492 -27.84 6.44 -2.72
C GLU A 492 -26.81 6.17 -3.81
N LYS A 493 -25.51 6.18 -3.46
CA LYS A 493 -24.41 5.92 -4.38
C LYS A 493 -24.12 4.43 -4.58
N ARG A 494 -24.87 3.53 -3.92
CA ARG A 494 -24.71 2.07 -3.98
C ARG A 494 -23.26 1.64 -3.72
N MET A 495 -22.64 2.26 -2.71
CA MET A 495 -21.28 1.92 -2.30
C MET A 495 -21.28 0.61 -1.51
N GLU A 496 -20.18 -0.14 -1.62
CA GLU A 496 -20.00 -1.43 -0.97
C GLU A 496 -18.88 -1.34 0.09
N PRO A 497 -19.05 -0.57 1.18
CA PRO A 497 -18.01 -0.42 2.20
C PRO A 497 -17.72 -1.74 2.90
N VAL A 498 -16.47 -1.95 3.29
CA VAL A 498 -16.00 -3.16 3.98
C VAL A 498 -15.68 -2.85 5.43
N SER A 499 -16.29 -3.59 6.35
CA SER A 499 -16.02 -3.49 7.80
C SER A 499 -14.81 -4.32 8.23
N VAL A 500 -14.42 -4.19 9.51
CA VAL A 500 -13.39 -5.04 10.10
C VAL A 500 -13.78 -6.53 10.04
N ALA A 501 -15.05 -6.89 10.26
CA ALA A 501 -15.52 -8.27 10.12
C ALA A 501 -15.39 -8.80 8.67
N GLY A 502 -15.69 -7.94 7.68
CA GLY A 502 -15.47 -8.25 6.26
C GLY A 502 -13.99 -8.46 5.93
N LEU A 503 -13.12 -7.62 6.49
CA LEU A 503 -11.67 -7.76 6.37
C LEU A 503 -11.17 -9.08 6.98
N GLU A 504 -11.66 -9.46 8.17
CA GLU A 504 -11.28 -10.72 8.80
C GLU A 504 -11.64 -11.94 7.94
N ARG A 505 -12.81 -11.91 7.26
CA ARG A 505 -13.19 -12.95 6.30
C ARG A 505 -12.21 -13.02 5.12
N ILE A 506 -11.83 -11.88 4.56
CA ILE A 506 -10.82 -11.85 3.48
C ILE A 506 -9.50 -12.44 3.97
N MET A 507 -8.99 -11.96 5.11
CA MET A 507 -7.70 -12.39 5.66
C MET A 507 -7.70 -13.89 5.99
N HIS A 508 -8.82 -14.41 6.49
CA HIS A 508 -8.99 -15.84 6.76
C HIS A 508 -8.88 -16.67 5.47
N VAL A 509 -9.62 -16.31 4.42
CA VAL A 509 -9.55 -17.00 3.12
C VAL A 509 -8.15 -16.94 2.51
N GLU A 510 -7.44 -15.81 2.63
CA GLU A 510 -6.06 -15.70 2.15
C GLU A 510 -5.08 -16.61 2.90
N LEU A 511 -5.29 -16.78 4.21
CA LEU A 511 -4.50 -17.68 5.04
C LEU A 511 -4.75 -19.14 4.66
N GLU A 512 -6.02 -19.54 4.52
CA GLU A 512 -6.39 -20.90 4.10
C GLU A 512 -5.80 -21.25 2.73
N ARG A 513 -5.94 -20.35 1.74
CA ARG A 513 -5.31 -20.51 0.43
C ARG A 513 -3.79 -20.65 0.52
N GLY A 514 -3.17 -19.92 1.46
CA GLY A 514 -1.75 -20.06 1.75
C GLY A 514 -1.40 -21.46 2.23
N VAL A 515 -2.13 -21.97 3.23
CA VAL A 515 -1.96 -23.31 3.80
C VAL A 515 -2.10 -24.40 2.72
N ASP A 516 -3.14 -24.33 1.90
CA ASP A 516 -3.38 -25.27 0.80
C ASP A 516 -2.23 -25.33 -0.22
N MET A 517 -1.51 -24.22 -0.37
CA MET A 517 -0.38 -24.09 -1.29
C MET A 517 0.98 -24.33 -0.61
N GLY A 518 1.03 -24.61 0.69
CA GLY A 518 2.27 -24.74 1.45
C GLY A 518 3.03 -23.43 1.64
N LYS A 519 2.31 -22.31 1.70
CA LYS A 519 2.84 -20.95 1.80
C LYS A 519 2.36 -20.29 3.09
N ARG A 520 2.99 -19.18 3.45
CA ARG A 520 2.51 -18.35 4.56
C ARG A 520 1.14 -17.74 4.32
N LEU A 521 0.89 -17.26 3.10
CA LEU A 521 -0.32 -16.52 2.72
C LEU A 521 -0.45 -16.51 1.19
N GLU A 522 -1.67 -16.61 0.65
CA GLU A 522 -1.95 -16.33 -0.76
C GLU A 522 -3.06 -15.27 -0.88
N LYS A 523 -2.66 -14.05 -1.23
CA LYS A 523 -3.57 -12.89 -1.29
C LYS A 523 -4.66 -13.07 -2.36
N ILE A 524 -5.85 -12.52 -2.12
CA ILE A 524 -6.85 -12.33 -3.18
C ILE A 524 -6.35 -11.22 -4.09
N ASP A 525 -6.49 -11.39 -5.39
CA ASP A 525 -5.83 -10.56 -6.39
C ASP A 525 -6.80 -9.66 -7.18
N ASP A 526 -8.06 -9.67 -6.79
CA ASP A 526 -9.18 -9.01 -7.44
C ASP A 526 -10.13 -8.40 -6.40
N VAL A 527 -10.47 -7.12 -6.56
CA VAL A 527 -11.35 -6.39 -5.65
C VAL A 527 -12.74 -6.99 -5.60
N ARG A 528 -13.32 -7.43 -6.73
CA ARG A 528 -14.66 -8.02 -6.72
C ARG A 528 -14.69 -9.31 -5.92
N ALA A 529 -13.69 -10.17 -6.09
CA ALA A 529 -13.55 -11.39 -5.29
C ALA A 529 -13.37 -11.08 -3.79
N MET A 530 -12.63 -10.03 -3.43
CA MET A 530 -12.54 -9.59 -2.04
C MET A 530 -13.91 -9.15 -1.49
N LEU A 531 -14.69 -8.39 -2.26
CA LEU A 531 -16.04 -7.96 -1.87
C LEU A 531 -17.01 -9.13 -1.76
N ASP A 532 -16.88 -10.15 -2.60
CA ASP A 532 -17.72 -11.35 -2.52
C ASP A 532 -17.47 -12.14 -1.23
N VAL A 533 -16.21 -12.21 -0.78
CA VAL A 533 -15.82 -12.80 0.52
C VAL A 533 -16.23 -11.89 1.67
N ALA A 534 -15.97 -10.59 1.55
CA ALA A 534 -16.27 -9.62 2.60
C ALA A 534 -17.77 -9.44 2.80
N LEU A 535 -18.62 -9.46 1.78
CA LEU A 535 -20.05 -9.12 1.91
C LEU A 535 -20.98 -10.34 1.85
N GLY A 536 -20.45 -11.54 1.60
CA GLY A 536 -21.25 -12.77 1.57
C GLY A 536 -22.24 -12.89 0.40
N GLY A 537 -21.99 -12.18 -0.72
CA GLY A 537 -22.91 -12.07 -1.87
C GLY A 537 -23.05 -13.33 -2.77
N ALA A 538 -23.78 -13.19 -3.89
CA ALA A 538 -24.11 -14.30 -4.81
C ALA A 538 -22.92 -14.94 -5.55
N ILE A 539 -21.81 -14.22 -5.75
CA ILE A 539 -20.55 -14.82 -6.24
C ILE A 539 -19.79 -15.45 -5.07
N GLY A 540 -19.94 -14.90 -3.86
CA GLY A 540 -19.64 -15.58 -2.59
C GLY A 540 -20.31 -16.94 -2.51
N LYS A 541 -21.53 -17.15 -3.06
CA LYS A 541 -22.14 -18.48 -3.23
C LYS A 541 -21.43 -19.38 -4.25
N LYS A 542 -20.92 -18.86 -5.37
CA LYS A 542 -20.20 -19.67 -6.38
C LYS A 542 -18.79 -20.04 -5.91
N ALA A 543 -18.08 -19.11 -5.27
CA ALA A 543 -16.81 -19.36 -4.59
C ALA A 543 -17.02 -20.28 -3.36
N ASN A 544 -18.06 -20.05 -2.54
CA ASN A 544 -18.49 -20.93 -1.45
C ASN A 544 -18.86 -22.33 -1.93
N ASN A 545 -19.49 -22.47 -3.10
CA ASN A 545 -19.90 -23.80 -3.59
C ASN A 545 -18.72 -24.59 -4.16
N ALA A 546 -17.64 -23.94 -4.59
CA ALA A 546 -16.38 -24.58 -4.93
C ALA A 546 -15.56 -24.97 -3.68
N ILE A 547 -15.79 -24.30 -2.55
CA ILE A 547 -14.97 -24.40 -1.33
C ILE A 547 -15.68 -25.14 -0.16
N ARG A 548 -17.02 -25.23 -0.16
CA ARG A 548 -17.96 -25.88 0.81
C ARG A 548 -17.54 -25.85 2.30
N GLY A 549 -18.31 -25.28 3.23
CA GLY A 549 -19.64 -24.67 3.18
C GLY A 549 -20.08 -24.20 4.57
N ILE A 550 -21.15 -23.37 4.59
CA ILE A 550 -22.15 -23.09 5.64
C ILE A 550 -22.67 -21.62 5.51
N MET A 551 -24.01 -21.52 5.52
CA MET A 551 -24.92 -20.39 5.85
C MET A 551 -25.44 -19.35 4.82
N ASN A 552 -26.61 -18.80 5.22
CA ASN A 552 -27.80 -18.43 4.45
C ASN A 552 -27.83 -17.01 3.83
N GLU A 553 -28.67 -16.88 2.80
CA GLU A 553 -29.09 -15.64 2.12
C GLU A 553 -29.70 -14.59 3.08
N ARG A 554 -29.34 -13.30 2.92
CA ARG A 554 -30.00 -12.15 3.57
C ARG A 554 -30.06 -10.91 2.64
N PRO A 555 -31.04 -10.00 2.78
CA PRO A 555 -31.34 -8.92 1.83
C PRO A 555 -30.47 -7.66 1.98
N ASP A 556 -30.29 -6.95 0.85
CA ASP A 556 -29.22 -5.97 0.56
C ASP A 556 -29.13 -4.73 1.46
N ALA A 557 -30.21 -4.18 2.02
CA ALA A 557 -30.13 -2.93 2.82
C ALA A 557 -29.70 -3.13 4.29
N LEU A 558 -30.00 -4.29 4.87
CA LEU A 558 -29.68 -4.62 6.28
C LEU A 558 -28.24 -5.12 6.46
N LEU A 559 -27.55 -5.49 5.37
CA LEU A 559 -26.15 -5.90 5.40
C LEU A 559 -25.25 -4.70 5.71
N TYR A 560 -25.50 -3.55 5.08
CA TYR A 560 -24.73 -2.33 5.30
C TYR A 560 -24.87 -1.82 6.72
N LEU A 561 -26.08 -1.86 7.29
CA LEU A 561 -26.32 -1.42 8.66
C LEU A 561 -25.62 -2.36 9.66
N ASN A 562 -25.71 -3.69 9.48
CA ASN A 562 -25.04 -4.65 10.38
C ASN A 562 -23.50 -4.63 10.25
N GLU A 563 -22.95 -4.40 9.05
CA GLU A 563 -21.50 -4.30 8.83
C GLU A 563 -20.94 -2.95 9.33
N LEU A 564 -21.70 -1.84 9.23
CA LEU A 564 -21.30 -0.54 9.82
C LEU A 564 -21.49 -0.48 11.35
N LEU A 565 -22.48 -1.21 11.87
CA LEU A 565 -22.83 -1.32 13.30
C LEU A 565 -22.18 -2.53 13.99
N ASP A 566 -20.98 -2.92 13.51
CA ASP A 566 -20.16 -4.02 14.04
C ASP A 566 -20.20 -4.12 15.58
N ASP A 567 -20.06 -5.34 16.11
CA ASP A 567 -20.26 -5.72 17.52
C ASP A 567 -19.37 -4.96 18.52
N THR A 568 -18.42 -4.16 18.01
CA THR A 568 -17.45 -3.34 18.75
C THR A 568 -17.79 -1.85 18.80
N THR A 569 -18.88 -1.41 18.14
CA THR A 569 -19.33 0.00 18.17
C THR A 569 -20.16 0.31 19.42
N ASP A 570 -20.11 1.57 19.90
CA ASP A 570 -20.92 2.04 21.04
C ASP A 570 -22.44 1.86 20.81
N LEU A 571 -22.87 1.72 19.55
CA LEU A 571 -24.26 1.51 19.14
C LEU A 571 -24.61 0.03 18.94
N ALA A 572 -23.68 -0.92 19.08
CA ALA A 572 -23.97 -2.35 18.90
C ALA A 572 -25.13 -2.88 19.79
N PRO A 573 -25.31 -2.43 21.05
CA PRO A 573 -26.49 -2.81 21.84
C PRO A 573 -27.80 -2.28 21.25
N LEU A 574 -27.81 -1.02 20.80
CA LEU A 574 -28.96 -0.36 20.19
C LEU A 574 -29.26 -0.96 18.80
N ALA A 575 -28.25 -1.22 17.98
CA ALA A 575 -28.36 -1.91 16.70
C ALA A 575 -28.97 -3.31 16.84
N ARG A 576 -28.52 -4.09 17.85
CA ARG A 576 -29.09 -5.41 18.16
C ARG A 576 -30.52 -5.31 18.68
N GLN A 577 -30.88 -4.24 19.38
CA GLN A 577 -32.24 -3.97 19.82
C GLN A 577 -33.14 -3.56 18.65
N LEU A 578 -32.74 -2.56 17.88
CA LEU A 578 -33.40 -2.13 16.64
C LEU A 578 -33.57 -3.30 15.66
N ALA A 579 -32.57 -4.15 15.45
CA ALA A 579 -32.71 -5.31 14.57
C ALA A 579 -33.73 -6.35 15.06
N ARG A 580 -33.98 -6.43 16.38
CA ARG A 580 -35.04 -7.26 16.98
C ARG A 580 -36.41 -6.58 16.88
N ASP A 581 -36.46 -5.26 17.02
CA ASP A 581 -37.68 -4.47 17.20
C ASP A 581 -38.21 -3.82 15.89
N LEU A 582 -37.34 -3.57 14.90
CA LEU A 582 -37.69 -2.97 13.60
C LEU A 582 -38.65 -3.81 12.76
N PRO A 583 -38.44 -5.13 12.58
CA PRO A 583 -39.30 -5.91 11.69
C PRO A 583 -40.78 -5.90 12.11
N PRO A 584 -41.13 -5.99 13.41
CA PRO A 584 -42.51 -5.81 13.88
C PRO A 584 -43.04 -4.37 13.75
N VAL A 585 -42.24 -3.36 14.10
CA VAL A 585 -42.69 -1.96 14.22
C VAL A 585 -42.73 -1.23 12.86
N MET A 586 -41.77 -1.49 11.97
CA MET A 586 -41.77 -0.92 10.61
C MET A 586 -42.84 -1.51 9.70
N ALA A 587 -43.22 -2.77 9.92
CA ALA A 587 -44.30 -3.41 9.17
C ALA A 587 -45.67 -2.73 9.43
N GLU A 588 -45.85 -2.08 10.58
CA GLU A 588 -47.09 -1.37 10.93
C GLU A 588 -47.09 0.12 10.56
N GLN A 589 -45.93 0.81 10.54
CA GLN A 589 -45.96 2.29 10.60
C GLN A 589 -45.28 3.04 9.43
N HIS A 590 -44.32 2.47 8.69
CA HIS A 590 -43.60 3.26 7.66
C HIS A 590 -43.19 2.44 6.42
N PRO A 591 -43.75 2.70 5.22
CA PRO A 591 -43.28 2.08 3.98
C PRO A 591 -41.87 2.59 3.60
N PRO A 592 -41.07 1.80 2.85
CA PRO A 592 -39.65 2.06 2.60
C PRO A 592 -39.36 3.44 1.97
N GLY A 593 -38.30 4.12 2.43
CA GLY A 593 -37.74 5.35 1.83
C GLY A 593 -38.17 6.69 2.45
N ARG A 594 -38.70 6.70 3.69
CA ARG A 594 -39.22 7.93 4.34
C ARG A 594 -38.59 8.33 5.68
N LEU A 595 -37.61 7.59 6.19
CA LEU A 595 -36.97 7.92 7.48
C LEU A 595 -35.65 8.64 7.26
N HIS A 596 -35.46 9.72 8.01
CA HIS A 596 -34.25 10.54 7.99
C HIS A 596 -33.20 9.97 8.96
N PRO A 597 -31.88 10.04 8.68
CA PRO A 597 -30.83 9.44 9.52
C PRO A 597 -30.79 9.87 10.98
N SER A 598 -31.21 11.09 11.29
CA SER A 598 -31.30 11.57 12.68
C SER A 598 -32.44 10.92 13.49
N GLN A 599 -33.30 10.13 12.84
CA GLN A 599 -34.41 9.38 13.45
C GLN A 599 -34.06 7.90 13.68
N LEU A 600 -32.98 7.41 13.08
CA LEU A 600 -32.37 6.09 13.34
C LEU A 600 -31.36 6.21 14.48
#